data_AF-A0A961NIG6-F1
#
_entry.id   AF-A0A961NIG6-F1
#
_cell.length_a   1.000
_cell.length_b   1.000
_cell.length_c   1.000
_cell.angle_alpha   90.00
_cell.angle_beta   90.00
_cell.angle_gamma   90.00
#
_symmetry.space_group_name_H-M   'P 1'
#
loop_
_entity.id
_entity.type
_entity.pdbx_description
1 polymer ?
#
loop_
_entity_poly.entity_id
_entity_poly.type
_entity_poly.pdbx_seq_one_letter_code
_entity_poly.pdbx_strand_id
1 'polypeptide(L)'
;MNEIKSQTVWRVRILSSTWLSYAGFYFCRKNYTIVKAQIQENFQINASELAHLFTAYLVAYMLGQFMSGLLGRRTAARVLLLTGMAVTIVCNVVFGTSILMGPAGYFPMMIFMVVNGFAQATGWPGNVGVLGNWLSRTERGRVMAIWATSYQLGSSLAKIFASAMLGWLGLSWSFWGASIIMFGVWIFFYIFEKDTPEEAGLPP
;
A
#
# COMPACT_ATOMS: atom_id res chain seq x y z
N MET A 1 -15.04 -6.55 33.07
CA MET A 1 -15.29 -7.60 32.04
C MET A 1 -15.75 -7.03 30.70
N ASN A 2 -16.60 -5.99 30.68
CA ASN A 2 -17.02 -5.32 29.43
C ASN A 2 -15.90 -4.53 28.74
N GLU A 3 -15.03 -3.85 29.49
CA GLU A 3 -13.88 -3.12 28.93
C GLU A 3 -12.82 -4.03 28.29
N ILE A 4 -12.49 -5.16 28.92
CA ILE A 4 -11.52 -6.14 28.39
C ILE A 4 -12.03 -6.75 27.07
N LYS A 5 -13.31 -7.10 27.01
CA LYS A 5 -13.96 -7.58 25.77
C LYS A 5 -13.95 -6.49 24.71
N SER A 6 -14.24 -5.24 25.07
CA SER A 6 -14.18 -4.09 24.16
C SER A 6 -12.77 -3.87 23.60
N GLN A 7 -11.74 -3.89 24.45
CA GLN A 7 -10.34 -3.76 24.00
C GLN A 7 -9.93 -4.88 23.04
N THR A 8 -10.35 -6.13 23.29
CA THR A 8 -10.00 -7.25 22.42
C THR A 8 -10.67 -7.12 21.05
N VAL A 9 -11.94 -6.70 20.99
CA VAL A 9 -12.65 -6.44 19.73
C VAL A 9 -11.97 -5.32 18.94
N TRP A 10 -11.59 -4.24 19.60
CA TRP A 10 -10.86 -3.14 18.94
C TRP A 10 -9.49 -3.57 18.45
N ARG A 11 -8.72 -4.33 19.23
CA ARG A 11 -7.42 -4.87 18.78
C ARG A 11 -7.55 -5.77 17.55
N VAL A 12 -8.58 -6.61 17.47
CA VAL A 12 -8.84 -7.42 16.27
C VAL A 12 -9.20 -6.54 15.08
N ARG A 13 -10.03 -5.50 15.28
CA ARG A 13 -10.37 -4.53 14.23
C ARG A 13 -9.13 -3.83 13.70
N ILE A 14 -8.29 -3.28 14.58
CA ILE A 14 -7.04 -2.59 14.22
C ILE A 14 -6.05 -3.53 13.55
N LEU A 15 -5.91 -4.76 14.05
CA LEU A 15 -5.06 -5.76 13.40
C LEU A 15 -5.56 -6.08 11.99
N SER A 16 -6.88 -6.27 11.82
CA SER A 16 -7.46 -6.56 10.51
C SER A 16 -7.36 -5.38 9.54
N SER A 17 -7.57 -4.14 10.01
CA SER A 17 -7.49 -2.95 9.16
C SER A 17 -6.05 -2.68 8.72
N THR A 18 -5.09 -2.76 9.64
CA THR A 18 -3.66 -2.57 9.31
C THR A 18 -3.12 -3.70 8.44
N TRP A 19 -3.57 -4.95 8.67
CA TRP A 19 -3.22 -6.10 7.82
C TRP A 19 -3.73 -5.91 6.40
N LEU A 20 -5.00 -5.55 6.25
CA LEU A 20 -5.62 -5.30 4.94
C LEU A 20 -5.01 -4.09 4.24
N SER A 21 -4.73 -3.01 4.98
CA SER A 21 -4.03 -1.83 4.45
C SER A 21 -2.69 -2.22 3.84
N TYR A 22 -1.85 -2.95 4.58
CA TYR A 22 -0.54 -3.34 4.09
C TYR A 22 -0.64 -4.33 2.92
N ALA A 23 -1.55 -5.31 2.99
CA ALA A 23 -1.84 -6.20 1.86
C ALA A 23 -2.30 -5.42 0.61
N GLY A 24 -3.14 -4.40 0.77
CA GLY A 24 -3.61 -3.53 -0.31
C GLY A 24 -2.48 -2.77 -1.01
N PHE A 25 -1.50 -2.27 -0.26
CA PHE A 25 -0.30 -1.66 -0.84
C PHE A 25 0.44 -2.62 -1.80
N TYR A 26 0.45 -3.94 -1.51
CA TYR A 26 1.05 -4.93 -2.39
C TYR A 26 0.29 -5.09 -3.71
N PHE A 27 -1.04 -4.94 -3.74
CA PHE A 27 -1.79 -4.92 -4.99
C PHE A 27 -1.26 -3.81 -5.91
N CYS A 28 -1.15 -2.58 -5.41
CA CYS A 28 -0.67 -1.47 -6.22
C CYS A 28 0.83 -1.52 -6.57
N ARG A 29 1.63 -2.33 -5.85
CA ARG A 29 3.09 -2.45 -6.02
C ARG A 29 3.50 -3.62 -6.91
N LYS A 30 2.91 -4.80 -6.70
CA LYS A 30 3.35 -6.05 -7.37
C LYS A 30 2.84 -6.16 -8.80
N ASN A 31 1.77 -5.46 -9.15
CA ASN A 31 1.29 -5.37 -10.53
C ASN A 31 2.40 -5.07 -11.52
N TYR A 32 3.18 -4.01 -11.26
CA TYR A 32 4.28 -3.60 -12.12
C TYR A 32 5.26 -4.76 -12.40
N THR A 33 5.64 -5.51 -11.36
CA THR A 33 6.59 -6.62 -11.52
C THR A 33 6.07 -7.78 -12.36
N ILE A 34 4.74 -7.97 -12.41
CA ILE A 34 4.10 -9.02 -13.21
C ILE A 34 3.96 -8.58 -14.66
N VAL A 35 3.62 -7.31 -14.90
CA VAL A 35 3.28 -6.82 -16.25
C VAL A 35 4.40 -6.01 -16.93
N LYS A 36 5.60 -5.97 -16.33
CA LYS A 36 6.73 -5.15 -16.82
C LYS A 36 7.16 -5.46 -18.26
N ALA A 37 7.04 -6.71 -18.71
CA ALA A 37 7.40 -7.09 -20.07
C ALA A 37 6.42 -6.46 -21.08
N GLN A 38 5.13 -6.51 -20.76
CA GLN A 38 4.06 -5.92 -21.55
C GLN A 38 4.14 -4.38 -21.53
N ILE A 39 4.56 -3.77 -20.40
CA ILE A 39 4.86 -2.33 -20.35
C ILE A 39 5.99 -1.99 -21.31
N GLN A 40 7.06 -2.80 -21.33
CA GLN A 40 8.20 -2.58 -22.22
C GLN A 40 7.78 -2.59 -23.69
N GLU A 41 6.98 -3.58 -24.10
CA GLU A 41 6.44 -3.69 -25.45
C GLU A 41 5.50 -2.52 -25.78
N ASN A 42 4.56 -2.21 -24.87
CA ASN A 42 3.56 -1.16 -25.07
C ASN A 42 4.17 0.24 -25.21
N PHE A 43 5.24 0.52 -24.47
CA PHE A 43 5.96 1.79 -24.54
C PHE A 43 7.05 1.81 -25.61
N GLN A 44 7.35 0.67 -26.24
CA GLN A 44 8.42 0.52 -27.23
C GLN A 44 9.80 0.94 -26.69
N ILE A 45 10.06 0.63 -25.43
CA ILE A 45 11.29 1.00 -24.71
C ILE A 45 12.25 -0.18 -24.58
N ASN A 46 13.52 0.12 -24.35
CA ASN A 46 14.53 -0.91 -24.08
C ASN A 46 14.55 -1.34 -22.60
N ALA A 47 15.34 -2.37 -22.29
CA ALA A 47 15.43 -2.91 -20.93
C ALA A 47 16.02 -1.90 -19.91
N SER A 48 16.89 -0.98 -20.36
CA SER A 48 17.47 0.06 -19.50
C SER A 48 16.41 1.10 -19.10
N GLU A 49 15.60 1.54 -20.06
CA GLU A 49 14.51 2.49 -19.82
C GLU A 49 13.43 1.90 -18.91
N LEU A 50 13.11 0.62 -19.08
CA LEU A 50 12.23 -0.12 -18.16
C LEU A 50 12.82 -0.19 -16.74
N ALA A 51 14.15 -0.38 -16.63
CA ALA A 51 14.83 -0.40 -15.34
C ALA A 51 14.82 0.97 -14.66
N HIS A 52 14.86 2.08 -15.41
CA HIS A 52 14.75 3.42 -14.85
C HIS A 52 13.44 3.64 -14.09
N LEU A 53 12.30 3.17 -14.62
CA LEU A 53 10.99 3.28 -13.96
C LEU A 53 11.01 2.65 -12.56
N PHE A 54 11.53 1.43 -12.46
CA PHE A 54 11.57 0.71 -11.18
C PHE A 54 12.63 1.28 -10.24
N THR A 55 13.77 1.73 -10.77
CA THR A 55 14.82 2.36 -9.98
C THR A 55 14.35 3.68 -9.38
N ALA A 56 13.65 4.51 -10.16
CA ALA A 56 13.05 5.76 -9.68
C ALA A 56 12.09 5.50 -8.51
N TYR A 57 11.23 4.48 -8.65
CA TYR A 57 10.36 4.02 -7.56
C TYR A 57 11.16 3.60 -6.31
N LEU A 58 12.22 2.78 -6.47
CA LEU A 58 12.99 2.26 -5.34
C LEU A 58 13.77 3.35 -4.60
N VAL A 59 14.37 4.30 -5.33
CA VAL A 59 15.08 5.44 -4.74
C VAL A 59 14.10 6.32 -3.97
N ALA A 60 12.95 6.65 -4.57
CA ALA A 60 11.91 7.42 -3.90
C ALA A 60 11.34 6.70 -2.67
N TYR A 61 11.14 5.38 -2.76
CA TYR A 61 10.71 4.55 -1.63
C TYR A 61 11.73 4.56 -0.49
N MET A 62 13.02 4.40 -0.81
CA MET A 62 14.10 4.45 0.18
C MET A 62 14.11 5.80 0.91
N LEU A 63 14.12 6.92 0.17
CA LEU A 63 14.08 8.26 0.77
C LEU A 63 12.80 8.48 1.58
N GLY A 64 11.68 8.02 1.03
CA GLY A 64 10.38 8.08 1.66
C GLY A 64 10.31 7.34 2.99
N GLN A 65 11.04 6.22 3.16
CA GLN A 65 11.07 5.47 4.43
C GLN A 65 11.70 6.29 5.57
N PHE A 66 12.79 7.02 5.27
CA PHE A 66 13.40 7.92 6.25
C PHE A 66 12.44 9.08 6.59
N MET A 67 11.84 9.69 5.56
CA MET A 67 10.91 10.79 5.74
C MET A 67 9.66 10.38 6.52
N SER A 68 9.06 9.24 6.19
CA SER A 68 7.85 8.73 6.87
C SER A 68 8.14 8.34 8.32
N GLY A 69 9.33 7.80 8.62
CA GLY A 69 9.78 7.57 9.99
C GLY A 69 9.95 8.87 10.80
N LEU A 70 10.46 9.94 10.17
CA LEU A 70 10.56 11.26 10.79
C LEU A 70 9.18 11.91 11.00
N LEU A 71 8.32 11.88 9.98
CA LEU A 71 6.97 12.45 10.01
C LEU A 71 6.06 11.71 10.99
N GLY A 72 6.20 10.39 11.11
CA GLY A 72 5.44 9.56 12.05
C GLY A 72 5.68 9.89 13.53
N ARG A 73 6.70 10.67 13.86
CA ARG A 73 6.89 11.21 15.23
C ARG A 73 6.06 12.47 15.50
N ARG A 74 5.60 13.16 14.45
CA ARG A 74 4.90 14.46 14.55
C ARG A 74 3.46 14.42 14.04
N THR A 75 3.13 13.43 13.22
CA THR A 75 1.83 13.27 12.57
C THR A 75 1.19 11.98 13.03
N ALA A 76 -0.12 12.01 13.22
CA ALA A 76 -0.93 10.83 13.52
C ALA A 76 -0.72 9.74 12.46
N ALA A 77 -0.50 8.50 12.89
CA ALA A 77 -0.07 7.41 12.00
C ALA A 77 -1.16 7.07 10.97
N ARG A 78 -2.43 7.16 11.38
CA ARG A 78 -3.62 7.07 10.53
C ARG A 78 -3.59 8.05 9.37
N VAL A 79 -3.30 9.33 9.64
CA VAL A 79 -3.33 10.39 8.62
C VAL A 79 -2.25 10.13 7.57
N LEU A 80 -1.05 9.74 8.00
CA LEU A 80 0.05 9.41 7.11
C LEU A 80 -0.28 8.21 6.22
N LEU A 81 -0.88 7.16 6.79
CA LEU A 81 -1.33 5.97 6.05
C LEU A 81 -2.42 6.31 5.04
N LEU A 82 -3.51 6.95 5.47
CA LEU A 82 -4.64 7.30 4.60
C LEU A 82 -4.19 8.15 3.41
N THR A 83 -3.26 9.09 3.64
CA THR A 83 -2.69 9.92 2.59
C THR A 83 -1.86 9.08 1.62
N GLY A 84 -0.96 8.23 2.13
CA GLY A 84 -0.15 7.35 1.29
C GLY A 84 -0.97 6.35 0.46
N MET A 85 -2.03 5.80 1.05
CA MET A 85 -2.98 4.94 0.37
C MET A 85 -3.73 5.69 -0.75
N ALA A 86 -4.26 6.89 -0.47
CA ALA A 86 -4.95 7.71 -1.46
C ALA A 86 -4.05 8.10 -2.64
N VAL A 87 -2.83 8.57 -2.36
CA VAL A 87 -1.84 8.90 -3.41
C VAL A 87 -1.47 7.64 -4.20
N THR A 88 -1.36 6.48 -3.55
CA THR A 88 -1.07 5.20 -4.22
C THR A 88 -2.17 4.81 -5.21
N ILE A 89 -3.44 4.99 -4.84
CA ILE A 89 -4.59 4.74 -5.71
C ILE A 89 -4.51 5.65 -6.93
N VAL A 90 -4.31 6.96 -6.73
CA VAL A 90 -4.19 7.92 -7.84
C VAL A 90 -3.05 7.55 -8.78
N CYS A 91 -1.88 7.20 -8.24
CA CYS A 91 -0.75 6.74 -9.06
C CYS A 91 -1.11 5.51 -9.91
N ASN A 92 -1.80 4.50 -9.35
CA ASN A 92 -2.17 3.32 -10.13
C ASN A 92 -3.23 3.64 -11.21
N VAL A 93 -4.15 4.57 -10.95
CA VAL A 93 -5.06 5.08 -11.99
C VAL A 93 -4.29 5.74 -13.13
N VAL A 94 -3.27 6.56 -12.78
CA VAL A 94 -2.37 7.19 -13.74
C VAL A 94 -1.52 6.17 -14.50
N PHE A 95 -1.08 5.08 -13.86
CA PHE A 95 -0.35 4.01 -14.54
C PHE A 95 -1.21 3.33 -15.63
N GLY A 96 -2.45 2.97 -15.32
CA GLY A 96 -3.35 2.36 -16.29
C GLY A 96 -3.70 3.30 -17.45
N THR A 97 -3.82 4.60 -17.20
CA THR A 97 -4.02 5.61 -18.27
C THR A 97 -2.76 5.88 -19.07
N SER A 98 -1.58 5.88 -18.45
CA SER A 98 -0.28 5.99 -19.13
C SER A 98 -0.10 4.85 -20.14
N ILE A 99 -0.54 3.64 -19.79
CA ILE A 99 -0.54 2.49 -20.72
C ILE A 99 -1.33 2.78 -22.00
N LEU A 100 -2.49 3.42 -21.90
CA LEU A 100 -3.30 3.76 -23.07
C LEU A 100 -2.62 4.77 -24.01
N MET A 101 -1.64 5.52 -23.53
CA MET A 101 -0.90 6.51 -24.31
C MET A 101 0.22 5.88 -25.16
N GLY A 102 0.44 4.56 -25.07
CA GLY A 102 1.52 3.87 -25.78
C GLY A 102 2.88 4.48 -25.43
N PRO A 103 3.77 4.73 -26.40
CA PRO A 103 5.11 5.30 -26.14
C PRO A 103 5.11 6.62 -25.36
N ALA A 104 4.09 7.47 -25.54
CA ALA A 104 3.98 8.73 -24.81
C ALA A 104 3.71 8.55 -23.30
N GLY A 105 3.31 7.35 -22.87
CA GLY A 105 3.03 7.01 -21.48
C GLY A 105 4.26 6.83 -20.58
N TYR A 106 5.46 6.74 -21.16
CA TYR A 106 6.70 6.50 -20.41
C TYR A 106 6.98 7.58 -19.35
N PHE A 107 6.99 8.85 -19.77
CA PHE A 107 7.30 9.97 -18.86
C PHE A 107 6.24 10.19 -17.77
N PRO A 108 4.93 10.18 -18.07
CA PRO A 108 3.89 10.18 -17.04
C PRO A 108 4.07 9.06 -16.03
N MET A 109 4.30 7.82 -16.49
CA MET A 109 4.51 6.69 -15.59
C MET A 109 5.76 6.87 -14.72
N MET A 110 6.85 7.40 -15.27
CA MET A 110 8.10 7.66 -14.53
C MET A 110 7.91 8.68 -13.40
N ILE A 111 7.25 9.80 -13.66
CA ILE A 111 6.95 10.82 -12.65
C ILE A 111 6.11 10.21 -11.53
N PHE A 112 5.05 9.48 -11.90
CA PHE A 112 4.16 8.88 -10.92
C PHE A 112 4.78 7.66 -10.21
N MET A 113 5.82 7.01 -10.77
CA MET A 113 6.63 6.00 -10.04
C MET A 113 7.37 6.62 -8.86
N VAL A 114 7.92 7.83 -9.03
CA VAL A 114 8.57 8.57 -7.93
C VAL A 114 7.54 8.91 -6.85
N VAL A 115 6.41 9.50 -7.24
CA VAL A 115 5.32 9.85 -6.30
C VAL A 115 4.80 8.61 -5.59
N ASN A 116 4.62 7.50 -6.32
CA ASN A 116 4.18 6.24 -5.75
C ASN A 116 5.20 5.65 -4.77
N GLY A 117 6.49 5.78 -5.05
CA GLY A 117 7.55 5.36 -4.14
C GLY A 117 7.45 6.04 -2.78
N PHE A 118 7.30 7.37 -2.75
CA PHE A 118 7.08 8.12 -1.51
C PHE A 118 5.80 7.70 -0.79
N ALA A 119 4.69 7.56 -1.52
CA ALA A 119 3.41 7.17 -0.97
C ALA A 119 3.45 5.76 -0.35
N GLN A 120 4.03 4.80 -1.07
CA GLN A 120 4.21 3.41 -0.62
C GLN A 120 5.13 3.29 0.59
N ALA A 121 6.06 4.24 0.78
CA ALA A 121 6.97 4.25 1.91
C ALA A 121 6.29 4.59 3.25
N THR A 122 5.07 5.12 3.22
CA THR A 122 4.25 5.35 4.43
C THR A 122 3.69 4.06 5.01
N GLY A 123 3.51 3.03 4.18
CA GLY A 123 2.72 1.84 4.52
C GLY A 123 3.26 1.07 5.73
N TRP A 124 4.55 0.74 5.76
CA TRP A 124 5.13 -0.01 6.88
C TRP A 124 5.18 0.83 8.18
N PRO A 125 5.88 1.99 8.23
CA PRO A 125 6.01 2.75 9.47
C PRO A 125 4.66 3.24 10.01
N GLY A 126 3.71 3.58 9.13
CA GLY A 126 2.36 3.93 9.54
C GLY A 126 1.63 2.77 10.21
N ASN A 127 1.59 1.58 9.59
CA ASN A 127 0.88 0.43 10.16
C ASN A 127 1.53 -0.05 11.47
N VAL A 128 2.86 -0.06 11.54
CA VAL A 128 3.60 -0.39 12.76
C VAL A 128 3.37 0.66 13.86
N GLY A 129 3.24 1.94 13.49
CA GLY A 129 2.88 3.02 14.41
C GLY A 129 1.51 2.80 15.05
N VAL A 130 0.48 2.55 14.24
CA VAL A 130 -0.88 2.23 14.72
C VAL A 130 -0.85 0.99 15.62
N LEU A 131 -0.25 -0.12 15.19
CA LEU A 131 -0.13 -1.32 16.02
C LEU A 131 0.63 -1.06 17.33
N GLY A 132 1.64 -0.18 17.31
CA GLY A 132 2.40 0.23 18.47
C GLY A 132 1.55 0.91 19.55
N ASN A 133 0.54 1.68 19.14
CA ASN A 133 -0.38 2.37 20.05
C ASN A 133 -1.37 1.42 20.72
N TRP A 134 -1.73 0.32 20.06
CA TRP A 134 -2.75 -0.62 20.53
C TRP A 134 -2.21 -1.87 21.24
N LEU A 135 -0.92 -2.17 21.09
CA LEU A 135 -0.30 -3.40 21.59
C LEU A 135 0.62 -3.15 22.78
N SER A 136 0.43 -3.95 23.83
CA SER A 136 1.34 -4.00 24.97
C SER A 136 2.70 -4.62 24.60
N ARG A 137 3.77 -4.27 25.32
CA ARG A 137 5.14 -4.73 25.01
C ARG A 137 5.28 -6.26 25.00
N THR A 138 4.50 -6.97 25.81
CA THR A 138 4.60 -8.42 25.98
C THR A 138 3.97 -9.21 24.82
N GLU A 139 2.95 -8.67 24.15
CA GLU A 139 2.22 -9.38 23.09
C GLU A 139 2.64 -8.97 21.66
N ARG A 140 3.40 -7.87 21.52
CA ARG A 140 3.84 -7.32 20.22
C ARG A 140 4.48 -8.35 19.31
N GLY A 141 5.38 -9.20 19.83
CA GLY A 141 6.08 -10.20 19.01
C GLY A 141 5.12 -11.19 18.35
N ARG A 142 4.15 -11.72 19.11
CA ARG A 142 3.16 -12.68 18.60
C ARG A 142 2.21 -12.03 17.59
N VAL A 143 1.72 -10.83 17.89
CA VAL A 143 0.78 -10.13 17.00
C VAL A 143 1.48 -9.69 15.72
N MET A 144 2.71 -9.18 15.81
CA MET A 144 3.51 -8.80 14.64
C MET A 144 3.87 -10.00 13.76
N ALA A 145 4.06 -11.20 14.34
CA ALA A 145 4.29 -12.42 13.55
C ALA A 145 3.07 -12.77 12.69
N ILE A 146 1.85 -12.65 13.25
CA ILE A 146 0.61 -12.83 12.48
C ILE A 146 0.45 -11.70 11.47
N TRP A 147 0.68 -10.45 11.88
CA TRP A 147 0.55 -9.29 11.01
C TRP A 147 1.50 -9.36 9.80
N ALA A 148 2.73 -9.83 10.01
CA ALA A 148 3.74 -10.03 8.98
C ALA A 148 3.28 -10.98 7.86
N THR A 149 2.32 -11.88 8.10
CA THR A 149 1.77 -12.72 7.02
C THR A 149 1.11 -11.90 5.89
N SER A 150 0.71 -10.65 6.18
CA SER A 150 0.10 -9.72 5.21
C SER A 150 0.98 -9.48 3.99
N TYR A 151 2.31 -9.36 4.16
CA TYR A 151 3.17 -9.07 3.01
C TYR A 151 3.26 -10.25 2.05
N GLN A 152 3.29 -11.48 2.59
CA GLN A 152 3.45 -12.69 1.78
C GLN A 152 2.13 -13.03 1.08
N LEU A 153 1.02 -13.02 1.84
CA LEU A 153 -0.31 -13.27 1.29
C LEU A 153 -0.73 -12.15 0.35
N GLY A 154 -0.56 -10.89 0.73
CA GLY A 154 -0.84 -9.73 -0.11
C GLY A 154 -0.02 -9.77 -1.40
N SER A 155 1.28 -10.09 -1.33
CA SER A 155 2.11 -10.25 -2.53
C SER A 155 1.63 -11.39 -3.42
N SER A 156 1.27 -12.56 -2.88
CA SER A 156 0.79 -13.70 -3.67
C SER A 156 -0.54 -13.39 -4.36
N LEU A 157 -1.51 -12.85 -3.61
CA LEU A 157 -2.82 -12.47 -4.13
C LEU A 157 -2.71 -11.37 -5.19
N ALA A 158 -1.86 -10.36 -4.96
CA ALA A 158 -1.61 -9.29 -5.92
C ALA A 158 -1.06 -9.83 -7.25
N LYS A 159 -0.14 -10.80 -7.21
CA LYS A 159 0.42 -11.40 -8.43
C LYS A 159 -0.61 -12.22 -9.21
N ILE A 160 -1.40 -13.04 -8.50
CA ILE A 160 -2.50 -13.83 -9.11
C ILE A 160 -3.50 -12.87 -9.76
N PHE A 161 -3.89 -11.83 -9.04
CA PHE A 161 -4.81 -10.81 -9.52
C PHE A 161 -4.27 -10.08 -10.75
N ALA A 162 -3.02 -9.59 -10.70
CA ALA A 162 -2.39 -8.87 -11.81
C ALA A 162 -2.37 -9.72 -13.09
N SER A 163 -2.03 -11.00 -12.94
CA SER A 163 -2.01 -11.98 -14.04
C SER A 163 -3.41 -12.21 -14.62
N ALA A 164 -4.42 -12.42 -13.77
CA ALA A 164 -5.81 -12.61 -14.21
C ALA A 164 -6.36 -11.37 -14.92
N MET A 165 -6.14 -10.17 -14.38
CA MET A 165 -6.57 -8.92 -15.01
C MET A 165 -5.89 -8.69 -16.36
N LEU A 166 -4.59 -8.97 -16.45
CA LEU A 166 -3.84 -8.88 -17.70
C LEU A 166 -4.45 -9.81 -18.76
N GLY A 167 -4.78 -11.05 -18.39
CA GLY A 167 -5.33 -12.05 -19.31
C GLY A 167 -6.76 -11.78 -19.76
N TRP A 168 -7.61 -11.22 -18.91
CA TRP A 168 -9.04 -11.04 -19.21
C TRP A 168 -9.40 -9.66 -19.75
N LEU A 169 -8.80 -8.61 -19.19
CA LEU A 169 -9.19 -7.22 -19.44
C LEU A 169 -8.05 -6.40 -20.02
N GLY A 170 -6.81 -6.92 -20.01
CA GLY A 170 -5.64 -6.29 -20.59
C GLY A 170 -4.79 -5.49 -19.59
N LEU A 171 -3.73 -4.88 -20.12
CA LEU A 171 -2.63 -4.31 -19.34
C LEU A 171 -3.06 -3.17 -18.40
N SER A 172 -3.88 -2.23 -18.87
CA SER A 172 -4.37 -1.10 -18.06
C SER A 172 -5.20 -1.57 -16.86
N TRP A 173 -5.98 -2.64 -17.02
CA TRP A 173 -6.85 -3.16 -15.98
C TRP A 173 -6.11 -3.84 -14.84
N SER A 174 -4.88 -4.31 -15.06
CA SER A 174 -4.02 -4.75 -13.95
C SER A 174 -3.82 -3.64 -12.92
N PHE A 175 -3.70 -2.37 -13.34
CA PHE A 175 -3.53 -1.21 -12.46
C PHE A 175 -4.86 -0.63 -11.97
N TRP A 176 -5.84 -0.45 -12.86
CA TRP A 176 -7.15 0.08 -12.47
C TRP A 176 -7.90 -0.85 -11.52
N GLY A 177 -7.88 -2.15 -11.79
CA GLY A 177 -8.49 -3.15 -10.91
C GLY A 177 -7.86 -3.14 -9.51
N ALA A 178 -6.53 -3.00 -9.42
CA ALA A 178 -5.88 -2.86 -8.12
C ALA A 178 -6.19 -1.53 -7.42
N SER A 179 -6.41 -0.45 -8.17
CA SER A 179 -6.89 0.83 -7.63
C SER A 179 -8.26 0.66 -6.98
N ILE A 180 -9.18 -0.08 -7.61
CA ILE A 180 -10.52 -0.36 -7.08
C ILE A 180 -10.42 -1.17 -5.78
N ILE A 181 -9.59 -2.23 -5.75
CA ILE A 181 -9.37 -3.03 -4.54
C ILE A 181 -8.79 -2.15 -3.43
N MET A 182 -7.75 -1.36 -3.74
CA MET A 182 -7.10 -0.49 -2.77
C MET A 182 -8.03 0.61 -2.27
N PHE A 183 -8.92 1.12 -3.11
CA PHE A 183 -9.94 2.08 -2.70
C PHE A 183 -10.96 1.48 -1.73
N GLY A 184 -11.39 0.23 -1.95
CA GLY A 184 -12.21 -0.50 -0.98
C GLY A 184 -11.48 -0.69 0.36
N VAL A 185 -10.21 -1.05 0.33
CA VAL A 185 -9.36 -1.15 1.53
C VAL A 185 -9.19 0.22 2.21
N TRP A 186 -9.08 1.30 1.45
CA TRP A 186 -8.97 2.66 1.97
C TRP A 186 -10.25 3.10 2.69
N ILE A 187 -11.43 2.85 2.12
CA ILE A 187 -12.72 3.12 2.78
C ILE A 187 -12.83 2.30 4.07
N PHE A 188 -12.50 1.00 4.01
CA PHE A 188 -12.51 0.14 5.17
C PHE A 188 -11.58 0.67 6.27
N PHE A 189 -10.34 1.02 5.92
CA PHE A 189 -9.39 1.59 6.86
C PHE A 189 -9.91 2.91 7.45
N TYR A 190 -10.42 3.82 6.63
CA TYR A 190 -10.96 5.10 7.08
C TYR A 190 -12.10 4.95 8.10
N ILE A 191 -13.02 4.00 7.89
CA ILE A 191 -14.18 3.80 8.77
C ILE A 191 -13.80 3.08 10.08
N PHE A 192 -12.97 2.04 9.99
CA PHE A 192 -12.76 1.11 11.10
C PHE A 192 -11.52 1.39 11.94
N GLU A 193 -10.55 2.14 11.42
CA GLU A 193 -9.32 2.44 12.13
C GLU A 193 -9.44 3.71 12.98
N LYS A 194 -8.85 3.64 14.18
CA LYS A 194 -8.68 4.72 15.15
C LYS A 194 -7.23 4.70 15.62
N ASP A 195 -6.63 5.88 15.76
CA ASP A 195 -5.18 6.01 15.95
C ASP A 195 -4.77 5.57 17.36
N THR A 196 -5.63 5.78 18.36
CA THR A 196 -5.37 5.40 19.76
C THR A 196 -6.59 4.82 20.49
N PRO A 197 -6.39 4.05 21.58
CA PRO A 197 -7.48 3.55 22.43
C PRO A 197 -8.37 4.67 22.99
N GLU A 198 -7.80 5.84 23.30
CA GLU A 198 -8.53 6.99 23.85
C GLU A 198 -9.53 7.56 22.83
N GLU A 199 -9.19 7.57 21.53
CA GLU A 199 -10.14 7.92 20.46
C GLU A 199 -11.30 6.92 20.35
N ALA A 200 -11.11 5.70 20.85
CA ALA A 200 -12.15 4.68 20.97
C ALA A 200 -12.93 4.76 22.30
N GLY A 201 -12.62 5.72 23.17
CA GLY A 201 -13.20 5.85 24.50
C GLY A 201 -12.70 4.80 25.48
N LEU A 202 -11.50 4.25 25.24
CA LEU A 202 -10.86 3.24 26.09
C LEU A 202 -9.64 3.83 26.81
N PRO A 203 -9.28 3.30 28.00
CA PRO A 203 -8.06 3.68 28.68
C PRO A 203 -6.81 3.20 27.91
N PRO A 204 -5.66 3.89 28.08
CA PRO A 204 -4.38 3.56 27.44
C PRO A 204 -3.86 2.15 27.72
#